data_AF-A0A1B6L3E3-F1
#
_entry.id   AF-A0A1B6L3E3-F1
#
_cell.length_a   1.000
_cell.length_b   1.000
_cell.length_c   1.000
_cell.angle_alpha   90.00
_cell.angle_beta   90.00
_cell.angle_gamma   90.00
#
_symmetry.space_group_name_H-M   'P 1'
#
loop_
_entity.id
_entity.type
_entity.pdbx_description
1 polymer ?
#
loop_
_entity_poly.entity_id
_entity_poly.type
_entity_poly.pdbx_seq_one_letter_code
_entity_poly.pdbx_strand_id
1 'polypeptide(L)'
;NRALGASCLEYEPTIPTRFMIGTENGIVIAGNRKGKTPQEKLGAVYKTHHGPVYALQRNPAFVKNFLTIGDWTARVWSEDCKESSIIWTSYHRSFLTGGSWSPTRYSVFYTTRMDGTVDAWDILQNQREACLSVKVCDEPLRCLRCHEYGELVAVGNDRGTAYLVEFSENLAVSAKNDKALLTAMFERESRREKIIEGKMREIRLRVRTRQSEAHSAGSRDSRPSVTQPSAADILLRTAEEEFF
;
A
#
# COMPACT_ATOMS: atom_id res chain seq x y z
N ASN A 1 20.39 -16.57 -7.36
CA ASN A 1 19.18 -16.75 -8.18
C ASN A 1 18.50 -15.38 -8.28
N ARG A 2 18.24 -14.83 -9.49
CA ARG A 2 17.70 -13.44 -9.69
C ARG A 2 16.21 -13.42 -10.09
N ALA A 3 15.53 -14.56 -10.01
CA ALA A 3 14.10 -14.65 -10.33
C ALA A 3 13.24 -14.04 -9.21
N LEU A 4 12.19 -13.32 -9.59
CA LEU A 4 11.15 -12.81 -8.68
C LEU A 4 9.86 -13.60 -8.94
N GLY A 5 9.34 -14.26 -7.91
CA GLY A 5 8.03 -14.92 -7.98
C GLY A 5 6.91 -13.89 -8.04
N ALA A 6 5.99 -14.04 -9.01
CA ALA A 6 4.80 -13.21 -9.11
C ALA A 6 3.67 -13.83 -8.29
N SER A 7 3.09 -13.06 -7.37
CA SER A 7 2.01 -13.50 -6.49
C SER A 7 0.63 -13.01 -6.95
N CYS A 8 0.55 -11.81 -7.54
CA CYS A 8 -0.68 -11.24 -8.05
C CYS A 8 -0.43 -10.32 -9.25
N LEU A 9 -1.46 -10.09 -10.06
CA LEU A 9 -1.40 -9.30 -11.29
C LEU A 9 -2.63 -8.39 -11.38
N GLU A 10 -2.42 -7.15 -11.79
CA GLU A 10 -3.50 -6.18 -11.99
C GLU A 10 -3.30 -5.43 -13.32
N TYR A 11 -4.30 -5.48 -14.20
CA TYR A 11 -4.30 -4.72 -15.44
C TYR A 11 -4.92 -3.34 -15.24
N GLU A 12 -4.47 -2.36 -16.00
CA GLU A 12 -5.20 -1.10 -16.07
C GLU A 12 -6.43 -1.28 -17.00
N PRO A 13 -7.66 -1.00 -16.52
CA PRO A 13 -8.88 -1.33 -17.26
C PRO A 13 -9.01 -0.64 -18.63
N THR A 14 -8.53 0.60 -18.76
CA THR A 14 -8.72 1.41 -19.98
C THR A 14 -7.61 1.23 -21.03
N ILE A 15 -6.43 0.78 -20.60
CA ILE A 15 -5.21 0.58 -21.38
C ILE A 15 -4.62 -0.80 -20.99
N PRO A 16 -5.16 -1.91 -21.52
CA PRO A 16 -4.80 -3.27 -21.11
C PRO A 16 -3.34 -3.68 -21.39
N THR A 17 -2.56 -2.81 -22.04
CA THR A 17 -1.12 -3.01 -22.21
C THR A 17 -0.33 -2.60 -20.97
N ARG A 18 -0.91 -1.79 -20.08
CA ARG A 18 -0.34 -1.42 -18.78
C ARG A 18 -0.84 -2.39 -17.72
N PHE A 19 0.08 -2.84 -16.87
CA PHE A 19 -0.21 -3.78 -15.80
C PHE A 19 0.73 -3.55 -14.62
N MET A 20 0.40 -4.15 -13.48
CA MET A 20 1.26 -4.21 -12.31
C MET A 20 1.35 -5.65 -11.81
N ILE A 21 2.53 -6.04 -11.36
CA ILE A 21 2.82 -7.36 -10.81
C ILE A 21 3.19 -7.18 -9.34
N GLY A 22 2.45 -7.82 -8.44
CA GLY A 22 2.88 -8.02 -7.07
C GLY A 22 3.74 -9.27 -6.97
N THR A 23 4.74 -9.23 -6.10
CA THR A 23 5.74 -10.29 -5.97
C THR A 23 5.77 -10.88 -4.56
N GLU A 24 6.33 -12.08 -4.45
CA GLU A 24 6.48 -12.80 -3.18
C GLU A 24 7.46 -12.12 -2.20
N ASN A 25 8.30 -11.20 -2.67
CA ASN A 25 9.24 -10.43 -1.84
C ASN A 25 8.79 -8.99 -1.58
N GLY A 26 7.49 -8.70 -1.75
CA GLY A 26 6.90 -7.43 -1.32
C GLY A 26 7.13 -6.26 -2.26
N ILE A 27 7.50 -6.54 -3.50
CA ILE A 27 7.71 -5.52 -4.53
C ILE A 27 6.51 -5.51 -5.48
N VAL A 28 6.07 -4.31 -5.88
CA VAL A 28 5.15 -4.13 -7.00
C VAL A 28 5.93 -3.57 -8.19
N ILE A 29 5.79 -4.17 -9.37
CA ILE A 29 6.44 -3.75 -10.60
C ILE A 29 5.36 -3.32 -11.59
N ALA A 30 5.38 -2.06 -12.01
CA ALA A 30 4.52 -1.57 -13.09
C ALA A 30 5.19 -1.82 -14.45
N GLY A 31 4.42 -2.36 -15.38
CA GLY A 31 4.90 -2.72 -16.70
C GLY A 31 3.99 -2.25 -17.84
N ASN A 32 4.58 -2.22 -19.04
CA ASN A 32 3.89 -1.93 -20.28
C ASN A 32 4.31 -2.91 -21.37
N ARG A 33 3.36 -3.73 -21.84
CA ARG A 33 3.60 -4.74 -22.88
C ARG A 33 4.12 -4.15 -24.19
N LYS A 34 3.77 -2.89 -24.49
CA LYS A 34 4.21 -2.17 -25.70
C LYS A 34 5.57 -1.45 -25.55
N GLY A 35 6.22 -1.54 -24.38
CA GLY A 35 7.56 -0.98 -24.18
C GLY A 35 8.59 -1.61 -25.12
N LYS A 36 9.46 -0.80 -25.70
CA LYS A 36 10.52 -1.27 -26.61
C LYS A 36 11.76 -1.70 -25.84
N THR A 37 12.12 -0.95 -24.81
CA THR A 37 13.27 -1.24 -23.94
C THR A 37 12.86 -2.02 -22.69
N PRO A 38 13.78 -2.76 -22.04
CA PRO A 38 13.49 -3.42 -20.75
C PRO A 38 12.98 -2.44 -19.68
N GLN A 39 13.52 -1.22 -19.64
CA GLN A 39 13.12 -0.15 -18.74
C GLN A 39 11.72 0.38 -19.07
N GLU A 40 11.32 0.44 -20.34
CA GLU A 40 9.93 0.78 -20.69
C GLU A 40 8.95 -0.34 -20.40
N LYS A 41 9.39 -1.60 -20.52
CA LYS A 41 8.56 -2.77 -20.22
C LYS A 41 8.28 -2.92 -18.73
N LEU A 42 9.23 -2.57 -17.86
CA LEU A 42 9.15 -2.66 -16.40
C LEU A 42 9.64 -1.33 -15.78
N GLY A 43 8.84 -0.27 -15.92
CA GLY A 43 9.29 1.11 -15.73
C GLY A 43 9.16 1.70 -14.33
N ALA A 44 8.40 1.07 -13.43
CA ALA A 44 8.35 1.50 -12.04
C ALA A 44 8.38 0.31 -11.09
N VAL A 45 9.06 0.51 -9.97
CA VAL A 45 9.22 -0.48 -8.91
C VAL A 45 8.86 0.21 -7.59
N TYR A 46 7.91 -0.38 -6.87
CA TYR A 46 7.43 0.08 -5.57
C TYR A 46 7.85 -0.96 -4.53
N LYS A 47 8.56 -0.54 -3.49
CA LYS A 47 8.91 -1.40 -2.36
C LYS A 47 7.77 -1.34 -1.35
N THR A 48 6.87 -2.30 -1.42
CA THR A 48 5.55 -2.15 -0.81
C THR A 48 5.40 -2.82 0.53
N HIS A 49 5.91 -4.05 0.70
CA HIS A 49 5.68 -4.90 1.86
C HIS A 49 6.97 -5.60 2.26
N HIS A 50 7.04 -6.09 3.50
CA HIS A 50 8.17 -6.90 3.96
C HIS A 50 8.13 -8.34 3.45
N GLY A 51 6.92 -8.84 3.16
CA GLY A 51 6.65 -10.18 2.66
C GLY A 51 5.82 -10.15 1.36
N PRO A 52 5.20 -11.26 0.98
CA PRO A 52 4.42 -11.36 -0.25
C PRO A 52 3.33 -10.30 -0.37
N VAL A 53 3.13 -9.80 -1.60
CA VAL A 53 1.95 -9.01 -1.95
C VAL A 53 0.80 -9.97 -2.23
N TYR A 54 -0.17 -10.06 -1.32
CA TYR A 54 -1.31 -10.97 -1.43
C TYR A 54 -2.44 -10.43 -2.31
N ALA A 55 -2.62 -9.11 -2.33
CA ALA A 55 -3.57 -8.47 -3.24
C ALA A 55 -3.02 -7.16 -3.78
N LEU A 56 -3.37 -6.88 -5.03
CA LEU A 56 -3.00 -5.68 -5.76
C LEU A 56 -4.19 -5.31 -6.63
N GLN A 57 -4.74 -4.11 -6.45
CA GLN A 57 -5.90 -3.66 -7.21
C GLN A 57 -5.88 -2.15 -7.42
N ARG A 58 -6.14 -1.68 -8.63
CA ARG A 58 -6.36 -0.25 -8.88
C ARG A 58 -7.70 0.19 -8.32
N ASN A 59 -7.76 1.43 -7.88
CA ASN A 59 -9.04 2.02 -7.54
C ASN A 59 -9.92 2.10 -8.81
N PRO A 60 -11.19 1.65 -8.76
CA PRO A 60 -12.05 1.59 -9.94
C PRO A 60 -12.28 2.94 -10.64
N ALA A 61 -12.30 4.06 -9.90
CA ALA A 61 -12.49 5.39 -10.47
C ALA A 61 -11.19 6.21 -10.55
N PHE A 62 -10.22 5.92 -9.70
CA PHE A 62 -8.96 6.65 -9.60
C PHE A 62 -7.80 5.74 -10.01
N VAL A 63 -7.70 5.42 -11.29
CA VAL A 63 -6.77 4.38 -11.81
C VAL A 63 -5.27 4.63 -11.54
N LYS A 64 -4.89 5.86 -11.17
CA LYS A 64 -3.53 6.20 -10.70
C LYS A 64 -3.26 5.75 -9.27
N ASN A 65 -4.31 5.44 -8.50
CA ASN A 65 -4.23 5.03 -7.12
C ASN A 65 -4.49 3.52 -7.04
N PHE A 66 -3.65 2.81 -6.30
CA PHE A 66 -3.76 1.36 -6.21
C PHE A 66 -3.56 0.89 -4.77
N LEU A 67 -4.28 -0.17 -4.41
CA LEU A 67 -4.23 -0.84 -3.12
C LEU A 67 -3.26 -2.00 -3.21
N THR A 68 -2.50 -2.18 -2.14
CA THR A 68 -1.66 -3.36 -1.92
C THR A 68 -1.96 -3.93 -0.54
N ILE A 69 -2.10 -5.24 -0.46
CA ILE A 69 -2.28 -5.97 0.79
C ILE A 69 -1.11 -6.93 0.94
N GLY A 70 -0.47 -6.90 2.09
CA GLY A 70 0.64 -7.76 2.44
C GLY A 70 0.91 -7.63 3.94
N ASP A 71 1.75 -8.51 4.46
CA ASP A 71 2.17 -8.49 5.86
C ASP A 71 1.00 -8.25 6.87
N TRP A 72 1.06 -7.18 7.65
CA TRP A 72 0.03 -6.77 8.61
C TRP A 72 -0.60 -5.43 8.22
N THR A 73 -0.45 -5.00 6.97
CA THR A 73 -0.85 -3.65 6.55
C THR A 73 -1.52 -3.61 5.18
N ALA A 74 -2.51 -2.73 5.05
CA ALA A 74 -3.03 -2.33 3.76
C ALA A 74 -2.44 -0.96 3.42
N ARG A 75 -1.92 -0.81 2.20
CA ARG A 75 -1.28 0.42 1.73
C ARG A 75 -1.92 0.88 0.43
N VAL A 76 -2.28 2.16 0.37
CA VAL A 76 -2.75 2.84 -0.84
C VAL A 76 -1.63 3.70 -1.40
N TRP A 77 -1.34 3.48 -2.66
CA TRP A 77 -0.27 4.12 -3.41
C TRP A 77 -0.83 5.07 -4.45
N SER A 78 0.00 6.01 -4.87
CA SER A 78 -0.20 6.79 -6.09
C SER A 78 0.91 6.41 -7.06
N GLU A 79 0.60 6.19 -8.34
CA GLU A 79 1.61 5.91 -9.36
C GLU A 79 2.66 7.03 -9.45
N ASP A 80 2.29 8.24 -9.05
CA ASP A 80 3.15 9.44 -9.01
C ASP A 80 4.09 9.48 -7.79
N CYS A 81 3.91 8.61 -6.78
CA CYS A 81 4.74 8.52 -5.57
C CYS A 81 5.37 7.11 -5.49
N LYS A 82 6.67 7.01 -5.78
CA LYS A 82 7.35 5.71 -5.94
C LYS A 82 8.11 5.26 -4.72
N GLU A 83 8.55 6.19 -3.87
CA GLU A 83 9.36 5.84 -2.69
C GLU A 83 8.48 5.34 -1.54
N SER A 84 7.21 5.78 -1.47
CA SER A 84 6.32 5.54 -0.33
C SER A 84 4.83 5.57 -0.69
N SER A 85 4.01 4.91 0.14
CA SER A 85 2.56 4.91 0.04
C SER A 85 1.97 6.22 0.55
N ILE A 86 0.85 6.65 -0.05
CA ILE A 86 0.19 7.91 0.35
C ILE A 86 -0.71 7.74 1.58
N ILE A 87 -1.25 6.53 1.78
CA ILE A 87 -2.10 6.15 2.94
C ILE A 87 -1.74 4.72 3.33
N TRP A 88 -1.73 4.41 4.63
CA TRP A 88 -1.58 3.06 5.15
C TRP A 88 -2.41 2.85 6.42
N THR A 89 -2.83 1.62 6.64
CA THR A 89 -3.56 1.22 7.84
C THR A 89 -2.61 1.00 9.02
N SER A 90 -3.16 1.01 10.24
CA SER A 90 -2.40 0.56 11.41
C SER A 90 -2.00 -0.92 11.27
N TYR A 91 -0.95 -1.32 11.99
CA TYR A 91 -0.54 -2.72 12.05
C TYR A 91 -1.67 -3.58 12.64
N HIS A 92 -2.11 -4.55 11.86
CA HIS A 92 -3.13 -5.50 12.27
C HIS A 92 -2.56 -6.55 13.24
N ARG A 93 -3.41 -7.11 14.10
CA ARG A 93 -3.03 -8.19 15.04
C ARG A 93 -2.77 -9.52 14.34
N SER A 94 -3.41 -9.73 13.19
CA SER A 94 -3.32 -10.93 12.37
C SER A 94 -2.91 -10.54 10.96
N PHE A 95 -2.23 -11.46 10.26
CA PHE A 95 -1.78 -11.20 8.89
C PHE A 95 -2.97 -10.93 7.96
N LEU A 96 -2.78 -9.98 7.05
CA LEU A 96 -3.72 -9.73 5.97
C LEU A 96 -3.50 -10.73 4.83
N THR A 97 -4.58 -11.27 4.30
CA THR A 97 -4.56 -12.37 3.34
C THR A 97 -5.13 -12.00 1.97
N GLY A 98 -5.81 -10.87 1.88
CA GLY A 98 -6.41 -10.38 0.65
C GLY A 98 -7.18 -9.10 0.89
N GLY A 99 -7.54 -8.41 -0.18
CA GLY A 99 -8.38 -7.23 -0.11
C GLY A 99 -8.85 -6.78 -1.48
N SER A 100 -9.87 -5.92 -1.49
CA SER A 100 -10.44 -5.38 -2.71
C SER A 100 -11.14 -4.05 -2.46
N TRP A 101 -11.07 -3.14 -3.43
CA TRP A 101 -11.88 -1.93 -3.44
C TRP A 101 -13.37 -2.28 -3.61
N SER A 102 -14.24 -1.45 -3.03
CA SER A 102 -15.65 -1.44 -3.39
C SER A 102 -15.80 -0.92 -4.83
N PRO A 103 -16.57 -1.61 -5.70
CA PRO A 103 -16.79 -1.20 -7.08
C PRO A 103 -17.76 -0.02 -7.22
N THR A 104 -18.54 0.27 -6.17
CA THR A 104 -19.57 1.32 -6.17
C THR A 104 -19.21 2.52 -5.31
N ARG A 105 -18.48 2.31 -4.20
CA ARG A 105 -18.02 3.38 -3.30
C ARG A 105 -16.50 3.41 -3.25
N TYR A 106 -15.90 4.27 -4.06
CA TYR A 106 -14.45 4.26 -4.33
C TYR A 106 -13.54 4.65 -3.16
N SER A 107 -14.08 5.14 -2.05
CA SER A 107 -13.33 5.36 -0.80
C SER A 107 -13.26 4.12 0.08
N VAL A 108 -14.08 3.09 -0.22
CA VAL A 108 -14.19 1.89 0.59
C VAL A 108 -13.35 0.77 0.02
N PHE A 109 -12.63 0.07 0.89
CA PHE A 109 -12.00 -1.21 0.57
C PHE A 109 -12.19 -2.20 1.72
N TYR A 110 -12.06 -3.47 1.39
CA TYR A 110 -12.22 -4.56 2.33
C TYR A 110 -10.92 -5.35 2.47
N THR A 111 -10.64 -5.85 3.66
CA THR A 111 -9.49 -6.73 3.92
C THR A 111 -9.93 -8.01 4.59
N THR A 112 -9.23 -9.10 4.29
CA THR A 112 -9.38 -10.40 4.98
C THR A 112 -8.16 -10.68 5.83
N ARG A 113 -8.37 -11.37 6.94
CA ARG A 113 -7.32 -11.73 7.90
C ARG A 113 -7.22 -13.23 8.11
N MET A 114 -6.04 -13.66 8.58
CA MET A 114 -5.80 -15.04 8.99
C MET A 114 -6.60 -15.50 10.21
N ASP A 115 -7.24 -14.60 10.96
CA ASP A 115 -8.05 -14.94 12.15
C ASP A 115 -9.55 -15.07 11.85
N GLY A 116 -9.94 -15.14 10.58
CA GLY A 116 -11.34 -15.26 10.18
C GLY A 116 -12.09 -13.93 10.07
N THR A 117 -11.40 -12.80 10.21
CA THR A 117 -12.03 -11.46 10.22
C THR A 117 -12.01 -10.79 8.85
N VAL A 118 -13.12 -10.16 8.51
CA VAL A 118 -13.25 -9.21 7.40
C VAL A 118 -13.33 -7.79 7.97
N ASP A 119 -12.55 -6.87 7.42
CA ASP A 119 -12.65 -5.45 7.75
C ASP A 119 -13.19 -4.65 6.58
N ALA A 120 -14.01 -3.65 6.88
CA ALA A 120 -14.40 -2.59 5.98
C ALA A 120 -13.70 -1.28 6.38
N TRP A 121 -13.07 -0.67 5.40
CA TRP A 121 -12.33 0.59 5.54
C TRP A 121 -13.01 1.64 4.69
N ASP A 122 -13.23 2.85 5.22
CA ASP A 122 -13.56 4.03 4.43
C ASP A 122 -12.50 5.10 4.67
N ILE A 123 -11.63 5.32 3.69
CA ILE A 123 -10.52 6.28 3.83
C ILE A 123 -10.99 7.73 3.99
N LEU A 124 -12.23 8.04 3.62
CA LEU A 124 -12.82 9.36 3.87
C LEU A 124 -13.24 9.55 5.34
N GLN A 125 -13.53 8.46 6.06
CA GLN A 125 -13.91 8.50 7.47
C GLN A 125 -12.68 8.34 8.38
N ASN A 126 -11.94 7.26 8.21
CA ASN A 126 -10.76 6.97 9.02
C ASN A 126 -9.73 6.19 8.20
N GLN A 127 -8.47 6.64 8.28
CA GLN A 127 -7.36 6.05 7.54
C GLN A 127 -6.57 5.04 8.37
N ARG A 128 -6.63 5.16 9.70
CA ARG A 128 -5.81 4.36 10.63
C ARG A 128 -6.54 3.14 11.18
N GLU A 129 -7.86 3.22 11.33
CA GLU A 129 -8.68 2.15 11.88
C GLU A 129 -9.84 1.80 10.94
N ALA A 130 -10.22 0.52 10.94
CA ALA A 130 -11.33 0.03 10.15
C ALA A 130 -12.65 0.61 10.68
N CYS A 131 -13.57 0.95 9.78
CA CYS A 131 -14.92 1.37 10.13
C CYS A 131 -15.72 0.23 10.75
N LEU A 132 -15.45 -1.00 10.31
CA LEU A 132 -16.11 -2.21 10.79
C LEU A 132 -15.14 -3.39 10.70
N SER A 133 -15.14 -4.24 11.72
CA SER A 133 -14.45 -5.53 11.73
C SER A 133 -15.43 -6.62 12.14
N VAL A 134 -15.63 -7.62 11.29
CA VAL A 134 -16.57 -8.73 11.52
C VAL A 134 -15.83 -10.04 11.46
N LYS A 135 -15.91 -10.83 12.53
CA LYS A 135 -15.40 -12.20 12.54
C LYS A 135 -16.41 -13.12 11.86
N VAL A 136 -16.06 -13.60 10.66
CA VAL A 136 -16.93 -14.44 9.81
C VAL A 136 -16.81 -15.91 10.18
N CYS A 137 -15.60 -16.37 10.49
CA CYS A 137 -15.32 -17.74 10.91
C CYS A 137 -14.13 -17.80 11.87
N ASP A 138 -13.76 -18.99 12.34
CA ASP A 138 -12.56 -19.20 13.15
C ASP A 138 -11.33 -19.54 12.30
N GLU A 139 -11.54 -20.01 11.07
CA GLU A 139 -10.47 -20.39 10.15
C GLU A 139 -9.91 -19.20 9.36
N PRO A 140 -8.65 -19.29 8.89
CA PRO A 140 -8.04 -18.27 8.04
C PRO A 140 -8.82 -18.01 6.76
N LEU A 141 -9.19 -16.75 6.54
CA LEU A 141 -9.71 -16.29 5.25
C LEU A 141 -8.56 -16.16 4.26
N ARG A 142 -8.79 -16.52 3.00
CA ARG A 142 -7.75 -16.62 1.94
C ARG A 142 -8.06 -15.81 0.70
N CYS A 143 -9.33 -15.55 0.42
CA CYS A 143 -9.72 -14.78 -0.76
C CYS A 143 -10.97 -13.96 -0.47
N LEU A 144 -11.11 -12.86 -1.20
CA LEU A 144 -12.24 -11.95 -1.15
C LEU A 144 -12.53 -11.41 -2.54
N ARG A 145 -13.81 -11.28 -2.89
CA ARG A 145 -14.27 -10.63 -4.12
C ARG A 145 -15.58 -9.89 -3.87
N CYS A 146 -15.59 -8.60 -4.25
CA CYS A 146 -16.79 -7.79 -4.24
C CYS A 146 -17.69 -8.13 -5.43
N HIS A 147 -19.00 -8.16 -5.20
CA HIS A 147 -20.01 -8.17 -6.25
C HIS A 147 -20.05 -6.82 -6.96
N GLU A 148 -20.36 -6.80 -8.26
CA GLU A 148 -20.30 -5.58 -9.09
C GLU A 148 -21.23 -4.46 -8.61
N TYR A 149 -22.35 -4.82 -7.97
CA TYR A 149 -23.29 -3.86 -7.35
C TYR A 149 -22.89 -3.43 -5.93
N GLY A 150 -21.79 -3.95 -5.38
CA GLY A 150 -21.13 -3.42 -4.17
C GLY A 150 -21.70 -3.83 -2.80
N GLU A 151 -22.94 -4.32 -2.75
CA GLU A 151 -23.60 -4.72 -1.48
C GLU A 151 -23.10 -6.06 -0.93
N LEU A 152 -22.63 -6.95 -1.80
CA LEU A 152 -22.24 -8.30 -1.44
C LEU A 152 -20.74 -8.51 -1.62
N VAL A 153 -20.13 -9.22 -0.68
CA VAL A 153 -18.73 -9.63 -0.74
C VAL A 153 -18.63 -11.12 -0.44
N ALA A 154 -18.09 -11.86 -1.39
CA ALA A 154 -17.79 -13.28 -1.22
C ALA A 154 -16.40 -13.45 -0.60
N VAL A 155 -16.29 -14.33 0.39
CA VAL A 155 -15.05 -14.56 1.16
C VAL A 155 -14.84 -16.05 1.34
N GLY A 156 -13.65 -16.55 1.03
CA GLY A 156 -13.31 -17.98 1.15
C GLY A 156 -12.29 -18.24 2.26
N ASN A 157 -12.45 -19.33 2.98
CA ASN A 157 -11.48 -19.79 3.99
C ASN A 157 -10.58 -20.94 3.46
N ASP A 158 -9.61 -21.35 4.28
CA ASP A 158 -8.67 -22.43 3.95
C ASP A 158 -9.27 -23.85 3.98
N ARG A 159 -10.49 -24.02 4.54
CA ARG A 159 -11.25 -25.27 4.53
C ARG A 159 -12.11 -25.44 3.28
N GLY A 160 -12.12 -24.46 2.39
CA GLY A 160 -12.93 -24.48 1.16
C GLY A 160 -14.37 -24.04 1.36
N THR A 161 -14.71 -23.47 2.53
CA THR A 161 -16.01 -22.83 2.76
C THR A 161 -16.00 -21.42 2.21
N ALA A 162 -17.06 -21.05 1.50
CA ALA A 162 -17.31 -19.70 1.02
C ALA A 162 -18.47 -19.08 1.79
N TYR A 163 -18.28 -17.84 2.24
CA TYR A 163 -19.26 -17.01 2.91
C TYR A 163 -19.64 -15.86 2.00
N LEU A 164 -20.92 -15.47 2.03
CA LEU A 164 -21.42 -14.27 1.37
C LEU A 164 -21.81 -13.27 2.44
N VAL A 165 -21.10 -12.15 2.51
CA VAL A 165 -21.30 -11.08 3.48
C VAL A 165 -22.01 -9.94 2.80
N GLU A 166 -23.10 -9.47 3.40
CA GLU A 166 -23.86 -8.31 2.93
C GLU A 166 -23.50 -7.08 3.76
N PHE A 167 -23.26 -5.96 3.09
CA PHE A 167 -22.96 -4.68 3.70
C PHE A 167 -24.14 -3.72 3.53
N SER A 168 -24.40 -2.91 4.56
CA SER A 168 -25.43 -1.87 4.51
C SER A 168 -25.15 -0.84 3.40
N GLU A 169 -26.20 -0.12 2.98
CA GLU A 169 -26.11 0.97 2.01
C GLU A 169 -25.01 2.01 2.33
N ASN A 170 -24.70 2.25 3.60
CA ASN A 170 -23.64 3.16 4.00
C ASN A 170 -22.25 2.76 3.48
N LEU A 171 -21.99 1.48 3.21
CA LEU A 171 -20.72 1.00 2.66
C LEU A 171 -20.83 0.68 1.16
N ALA A 172 -22.04 0.45 0.65
CA ALA A 172 -22.30 0.11 -0.74
C ALA A 172 -22.55 1.34 -1.64
N VAL A 173 -23.21 2.38 -1.12
CA VAL A 173 -23.66 3.54 -1.93
C VAL A 173 -22.72 4.73 -1.75
N SER A 174 -22.24 5.28 -2.86
CA SER A 174 -21.45 6.51 -2.88
C SER A 174 -22.36 7.74 -2.75
N ALA A 175 -22.05 8.64 -1.82
CA ALA A 175 -22.71 9.92 -1.73
C ALA A 175 -22.23 10.87 -2.85
N LYS A 176 -23.05 11.88 -3.19
CA LYS A 176 -22.79 12.82 -4.29
C LYS A 176 -21.43 13.53 -4.19
N ASN A 177 -20.98 13.81 -2.97
CA ASN A 177 -19.73 14.55 -2.73
C ASN A 177 -18.51 13.64 -2.57
N ASP A 178 -18.68 12.32 -2.43
CA ASP A 178 -17.58 11.39 -2.11
C ASP A 178 -16.45 11.46 -3.13
N LYS A 179 -16.79 11.50 -4.42
CA LYS A 179 -15.80 11.59 -5.49
C LYS A 179 -14.94 12.87 -5.37
N ALA A 180 -15.57 14.01 -5.09
CA ALA A 180 -14.85 15.27 -4.92
C ALA A 180 -13.96 15.25 -3.67
N LEU A 181 -14.50 14.75 -2.55
CA LEU A 181 -13.76 14.61 -1.30
C LEU A 181 -12.56 13.67 -1.44
N LEU A 182 -12.75 12.54 -2.12
CA LEU A 182 -11.70 11.55 -2.37
C LEU A 182 -10.63 12.09 -3.32
N THR A 183 -11.02 12.86 -4.33
CA THR A 183 -10.06 13.57 -5.21
C THR A 183 -9.17 14.50 -4.38
N ALA A 184 -9.78 15.36 -3.56
CA ALA A 184 -9.06 16.29 -2.70
C ALA A 184 -8.15 15.55 -1.70
N MET A 185 -8.60 14.42 -1.15
CA MET A 185 -7.82 13.58 -0.26
C MET A 185 -6.58 13.00 -0.96
N PHE A 186 -6.73 12.35 -2.11
CA PHE A 186 -5.58 11.78 -2.82
C PHE A 186 -4.57 12.84 -3.26
N GLU A 187 -5.04 14.02 -3.70
CA GLU A 187 -4.16 15.13 -4.04
C GLU A 187 -3.40 15.66 -2.81
N ARG A 188 -4.08 15.80 -1.67
CA ARG A 188 -3.49 16.23 -0.40
C ARG A 188 -2.42 15.24 0.04
N GLU A 189 -2.73 13.95 0.10
CA GLU A 189 -1.78 12.93 0.55
C GLU A 189 -0.60 12.76 -0.43
N SER A 190 -0.85 12.82 -1.73
CA SER A 190 0.24 12.78 -2.73
C SER A 190 1.16 14.01 -2.63
N ARG A 191 0.60 15.19 -2.33
CA ARG A 191 1.40 16.40 -2.12
C ARG A 191 2.23 16.29 -0.84
N ARG A 192 1.62 15.83 0.25
CA ARG A 192 2.30 15.57 1.53
C ARG A 192 3.49 14.65 1.31
N GLU A 193 3.29 13.55 0.60
CA GLU A 193 4.34 12.55 0.37
C GLU A 193 5.49 13.11 -0.48
N LYS A 194 5.19 13.86 -1.56
CA LYS A 194 6.23 14.52 -2.38
C LYS A 194 7.09 15.51 -1.58
N ILE A 195 6.49 16.23 -0.63
CA ILE A 195 7.23 17.14 0.26
C ILE A 195 8.17 16.34 1.18
N ILE A 196 7.68 15.24 1.75
CA ILE A 196 8.48 14.36 2.64
C ILE A 196 9.62 13.72 1.86
N GLU A 197 9.36 13.17 0.67
CA GLU A 197 10.39 12.63 -0.21
C GLU A 197 11.47 13.68 -0.55
N GLY A 198 11.05 14.92 -0.83
CA GLY A 198 11.95 16.05 -1.05
C GLY A 198 12.87 16.33 0.14
N LYS A 199 12.29 16.48 1.34
CA LYS A 199 13.04 16.68 2.58
C LYS A 199 13.99 15.51 2.88
N MET A 200 13.53 14.28 2.70
CA MET A 200 14.34 13.09 2.97
C MET A 200 15.52 12.99 2.00
N ARG A 201 15.34 13.39 0.74
CA ARG A 201 16.44 13.48 -0.24
C ARG A 201 17.48 14.51 0.15
N GLU A 202 17.05 15.68 0.65
CA GLU A 202 17.94 16.72 1.16
C GLU A 202 18.75 16.23 2.37
N ILE A 203 18.09 15.57 3.33
CA ILE A 203 18.74 14.99 4.51
C ILE A 203 19.78 13.93 4.09
N ARG A 204 19.43 13.00 3.19
CA ARG A 204 20.36 11.99 2.67
C ARG A 204 21.59 12.63 2.03
N LEU A 205 21.41 13.72 1.27
CA LEU A 205 22.50 14.45 0.63
C LEU A 205 23.41 15.15 1.66
N ARG A 206 22.83 15.83 2.66
CA ARG A 206 23.58 16.46 3.77
C ARG A 206 24.41 15.45 4.56
N VAL A 207 23.84 14.29 4.89
CA VAL A 207 24.55 13.22 5.60
C VAL A 207 25.72 12.71 4.75
N ARG A 208 25.53 12.52 3.44
CA ARG A 208 26.60 12.08 2.53
C ARG A 208 27.73 13.11 2.43
N THR A 209 27.42 14.40 2.34
CA THR A 209 28.43 15.47 2.32
C THR A 209 29.23 15.48 3.63
N ARG A 210 28.55 15.43 4.79
CA ARG A 210 29.23 15.36 6.10
C ARG A 210 30.12 14.11 6.23
N GLN A 211 29.67 12.95 5.72
CA GLN A 211 30.47 11.73 5.72
C GLN A 211 31.71 11.85 4.81
N SER A 212 31.60 12.51 3.65
CA SER A 212 32.75 12.77 2.78
C SER A 212 33.75 13.76 3.39
N GLU A 213 33.27 14.77 4.11
CA GLU A 213 34.10 15.73 4.85
C GLU A 213 34.80 15.07 6.05
N ALA A 214 34.10 14.18 6.76
CA ALA A 214 34.70 13.38 7.83
C ALA A 214 35.76 12.39 7.31
N HIS A 215 35.55 11.80 6.12
CA HIS A 215 36.55 10.93 5.48
C HIS A 215 37.76 11.71 4.94
N SER A 216 37.58 12.96 4.48
CA SER A 216 38.71 13.81 4.07
C SER A 216 39.47 14.40 5.26
N ALA A 217 38.81 14.63 6.40
CA ALA A 217 39.43 15.08 7.64
C ALA A 217 40.04 13.94 8.48
N GLY A 218 39.65 12.68 8.26
CA GLY A 218 39.96 11.52 9.09
C GLY A 218 40.95 10.52 8.47
N SER A 219 42.18 10.95 8.19
CA SER A 219 43.36 10.06 8.17
C SER A 219 44.00 10.09 9.56
N ARG A 220 43.38 9.42 10.54
CA ARG A 220 44.00 8.89 11.78
C ARG A 220 42.95 8.26 12.69
N ASP A 221 42.90 6.93 12.58
CA ASP A 221 42.67 5.93 13.62
C ASP A 221 41.29 5.70 14.29
N SER A 222 41.06 4.40 14.52
CA SER A 222 40.16 3.72 15.48
C SER A 222 38.75 3.23 15.06
N ARG A 223 38.46 2.03 15.60
CA ARG A 223 37.51 0.95 15.22
C ARG A 223 36.03 1.26 15.57
N PRO A 224 35.04 0.62 14.91
CA PRO A 224 33.62 0.85 15.23
C PRO A 224 33.14 0.00 16.42
N SER A 225 32.45 0.64 17.38
CA SER A 225 31.61 -0.02 18.39
C SER A 225 30.14 0.00 17.95
N VAL A 226 29.47 -1.14 18.09
CA VAL A 226 28.07 -1.38 17.70
C VAL A 226 27.08 -0.85 18.75
N THR A 227 25.84 -0.59 18.32
CA THR A 227 24.62 -0.18 19.06
C THR A 227 24.45 1.30 19.43
N GLN A 228 24.14 2.13 18.43
CA GLN A 228 23.26 3.31 18.61
C GLN A 228 22.24 3.35 17.47
N PRO A 229 20.98 3.75 17.73
CA PRO A 229 19.99 3.97 16.66
C PRO A 229 20.55 4.98 15.67
N SER A 230 20.29 4.76 14.38
CA SER A 230 20.90 5.61 13.35
C SER A 230 20.38 7.04 13.51
N ALA A 231 21.22 8.04 13.24
CA ALA A 231 20.81 9.44 13.28
C ALA A 231 19.59 9.72 12.37
N ALA A 232 19.36 8.87 11.36
CA ALA A 232 18.18 8.94 10.51
C ALA A 232 16.89 8.56 11.24
N ASP A 233 16.92 7.58 12.14
CA ASP A 233 15.75 7.13 12.90
C ASP A 233 15.32 8.17 13.95
N ILE A 234 16.29 8.89 14.53
CA ILE A 234 16.05 9.99 15.46
C ILE A 234 15.42 11.18 14.72
N LEU A 235 15.95 11.55 13.55
CA LEU A 235 15.43 12.65 12.75
C LEU A 235 14.03 12.36 12.19
N LEU A 236 13.71 11.09 11.91
CA LEU A 236 12.38 10.68 11.45
C LEU A 236 11.33 10.95 12.54
N ARG A 237 11.63 10.56 13.78
CA ARG A 237 10.73 10.79 14.93
C ARG A 237 10.52 12.26 15.22
N THR A 238 11.58 13.07 15.17
CA THR A 238 11.47 14.51 15.40
C THR A 238 10.64 15.21 14.32
N ALA A 239 10.77 14.78 13.05
CA ALA A 239 9.98 15.35 11.96
C ALA A 239 8.49 14.94 12.03
N GLU A 240 8.18 13.77 12.59
CA GLU A 240 6.80 13.35 12.87
C GLU A 240 6.21 14.15 14.03
N GLU A 241 6.97 14.35 15.12
CA GLU A 241 6.51 15.07 16.32
C GLU A 241 6.33 16.58 16.11
N GLU A 242 7.13 17.23 15.24
CA GLU A 242 6.97 18.68 14.97
C GLU A 242 5.73 19.03 14.14
N PHE A 243 5.05 18.04 13.56
CA PHE A 243 3.92 18.26 12.64
C PHE A 243 2.56 17.90 13.23
N PHE A 244 2.49 17.01 14.22
CA PHE A 244 1.26 16.65 14.94
C PHE A 244 1.07 17.51 16.19
#